data_AF-A0A7J9YJ13-F1
#
_entry.id   AF-A0A7J9YJ13-F1
#
_cell.length_a   1.000
_cell.length_b   1.000
_cell.length_c   1.000
_cell.angle_alpha   90.00
_cell.angle_beta   90.00
_cell.angle_gamma   90.00
#
_symmetry.space_group_name_H-M   'P 1'
#
loop_
_entity.id
_entity.type
_entity.pdbx_description
1 polymer ?
#
loop_
_entity_poly.entity_id
_entity_poly.type
_entity_poly.pdbx_seq_one_letter_code
_entity_poly.pdbx_strand_id
1 'polypeptide(L)'
;MSPVSRGRKKKPKKGKPAKARPARLMQLSPFADIRLPRPDWFDTAIKTVLDGAEATLSATSTRELEQMVAELLGAELYHAVQDGRGGLRFDWLFHEIVDAAVAARSREARHAAMDRLLHGMAAISSPALRAYAEQHLPKRALCDWQRVTATGEVWRMRDAYGTRYGVIAGFSYPGVFLFDVDASGFVRLAGAGVFGGVEQAAAAWRDWVGDSAHGAQPGPVGSAAELLCLTECDVAELGVMGDESRNVMDNWFRVNRRIHDLAEHGLLPEQANLYHDIDLTPMVEEFTRWYAAQQGTPPAPEIVEATAAEWMEGRLPETWFSVSPGRITHIRGLMSDWVDEFSKPGQAMLADWTRWLTERVALPEHLAEPVLAAHTAPLERYAPVER
;
A
#
# COMPACT_ATOMS: atom_id res chain seq x y z
N MET A 1 -91.84 9.01 37.80
CA MET A 1 -91.61 8.66 36.39
C MET A 1 -90.30 9.30 35.94
N SER A 2 -89.43 8.44 35.37
CA SER A 2 -88.22 8.66 34.55
C SER A 2 -87.13 9.68 34.92
N PRO A 3 -85.85 9.31 34.68
CA PRO A 3 -84.65 10.08 35.04
C PRO A 3 -84.16 10.96 33.88
N VAL A 4 -83.31 11.96 34.18
CA VAL A 4 -82.37 12.49 33.19
C VAL A 4 -80.99 12.69 33.82
N SER A 5 -80.07 11.84 33.39
CA SER A 5 -78.62 11.97 33.49
C SER A 5 -78.12 12.89 32.37
N ARG A 6 -77.17 13.78 32.66
CA ARG A 6 -76.15 14.25 31.69
C ARG A 6 -75.07 15.10 32.38
N GLY A 7 -73.80 14.71 32.19
CA GLY A 7 -72.69 15.67 32.28
C GLY A 7 -71.44 15.24 33.06
N ARG A 8 -70.74 14.17 32.68
CA ARG A 8 -69.33 13.97 33.09
C ARG A 8 -68.42 14.10 31.87
N LYS A 9 -67.69 15.23 31.79
CA LYS A 9 -66.67 15.51 30.76
C LYS A 9 -65.55 14.46 30.84
N LYS A 10 -65.31 13.75 29.73
CA LYS A 10 -64.13 12.89 29.54
C LYS A 10 -62.90 13.76 29.24
N LYS A 11 -61.82 13.56 29.98
CA LYS A 11 -60.50 14.16 29.71
C LYS A 11 -59.93 13.62 28.38
N PRO A 12 -59.24 14.44 27.57
CA PRO A 12 -58.60 13.98 26.34
C PRO A 12 -57.41 13.06 26.66
N LYS A 13 -57.36 11.89 26.01
CA LYS A 13 -56.19 11.01 26.01
C LYS A 13 -55.07 11.73 25.24
N LYS A 14 -53.96 12.05 25.93
CA LYS A 14 -52.69 12.41 25.29
C LYS A 14 -52.26 11.24 24.39
N GLY A 15 -52.30 11.45 23.08
CA GLY A 15 -51.64 10.58 22.12
C GLY A 15 -50.14 10.56 22.41
N LYS A 16 -49.55 9.36 22.49
CA LYS A 16 -48.09 9.22 22.52
C LYS A 16 -47.56 9.79 21.19
N PRO A 17 -46.55 10.69 21.19
CA PRO A 17 -45.92 11.09 19.95
C PRO A 17 -45.30 9.84 19.32
N ALA A 18 -45.58 9.64 18.03
CA ALA A 18 -44.87 8.65 17.23
C ALA A 18 -43.37 8.94 17.38
N LYS A 19 -42.60 7.95 17.83
CA LYS A 19 -41.13 8.05 17.82
C LYS A 19 -40.72 8.32 16.38
N ALA A 20 -40.26 9.55 16.11
CA ALA A 20 -39.55 9.85 14.89
C ALA A 20 -38.42 8.83 14.76
N ARG A 21 -38.44 8.03 13.68
CA ARG A 21 -37.27 7.27 13.28
C ARG A 21 -36.13 8.29 13.17
N PRO A 22 -34.96 8.06 13.78
CA PRO A 22 -33.82 8.92 13.52
C PRO A 22 -33.60 8.90 12.02
N ALA A 23 -33.64 10.08 11.39
CA ALA A 23 -33.15 10.25 10.05
C ALA A 23 -31.73 9.68 10.06
N ARG A 24 -31.47 8.72 9.18
CA ARG A 24 -30.11 8.24 8.92
C ARG A 24 -29.32 9.50 8.59
N LEU A 25 -28.46 9.98 9.49
CA LEU A 25 -27.47 10.99 9.14
C LEU A 25 -26.68 10.36 8.00
N MET A 26 -26.89 10.82 6.78
CA MET A 26 -25.95 10.56 5.70
C MET A 26 -24.63 11.16 6.18
N GLN A 27 -23.59 10.34 6.23
CA GLN A 27 -22.26 10.87 6.48
C GLN A 27 -21.94 11.75 5.28
N LEU A 28 -21.92 13.06 5.50
CA LEU A 28 -21.38 14.01 4.54
C LEU A 28 -19.95 13.58 4.23
N SER A 29 -19.52 13.77 2.98
CA SER A 29 -18.13 13.53 2.59
C SER A 29 -17.21 14.22 3.61
N PRO A 30 -16.20 13.51 4.17
CA PRO A 30 -15.24 14.09 5.12
C PRO A 30 -14.43 15.22 4.48
N PHE A 31 -14.52 15.37 3.16
CA PHE A 31 -13.83 16.37 2.37
C PHE A 31 -14.67 17.60 2.03
N ALA A 32 -15.94 17.66 2.47
CA ALA A 32 -16.81 18.81 2.23
C ALA A 32 -16.27 20.14 2.81
N ASP A 33 -15.41 20.06 3.83
CA ASP A 33 -14.78 21.21 4.50
C ASP A 33 -13.29 21.41 4.12
N ILE A 34 -12.77 20.68 3.11
CA ILE A 34 -11.39 20.88 2.64
C ILE A 34 -11.26 22.28 2.03
N ARG A 35 -10.33 23.07 2.57
CA ARG A 35 -9.97 24.41 2.08
C ARG A 35 -8.96 24.41 0.93
N LEU A 36 -8.50 23.24 0.50
CA LEU A 36 -7.56 23.11 -0.60
C LEU A 36 -8.31 23.23 -1.93
N PRO A 37 -7.67 23.79 -2.97
CA PRO A 37 -8.24 23.78 -4.31
C PRO A 37 -8.42 22.32 -4.75
N ARG A 38 -9.59 22.02 -5.33
CA ARG A 38 -9.85 20.73 -5.94
C ARG A 38 -8.91 20.53 -7.13
N PRO A 39 -8.22 19.38 -7.25
CA PRO A 39 -7.34 19.12 -8.39
C PRO A 39 -8.09 19.18 -9.72
N ASP A 40 -7.48 19.79 -10.73
CA ASP A 40 -8.06 20.05 -12.05
C ASP A 40 -8.32 18.77 -12.86
N TRP A 41 -7.63 17.70 -12.54
CA TRP A 41 -7.74 16.41 -13.22
C TRP A 41 -8.91 15.55 -12.77
N PHE A 42 -9.55 15.88 -11.63
CA PHE A 42 -10.63 15.08 -11.05
C PHE A 42 -11.81 14.93 -12.01
N ASP A 43 -12.22 16.00 -12.70
CA ASP A 43 -13.39 15.95 -13.61
C ASP A 43 -13.17 14.96 -14.77
N THR A 44 -11.95 14.93 -15.30
CA THR A 44 -11.60 14.00 -16.38
C THR A 44 -11.59 12.57 -15.87
N ALA A 45 -10.94 12.31 -14.73
CA ALA A 45 -10.88 10.99 -14.12
C ALA A 45 -12.27 10.45 -13.76
N ILE A 46 -13.10 11.27 -13.11
CA ILE A 46 -14.49 10.90 -12.78
C ILE A 46 -15.25 10.53 -14.05
N LYS A 47 -15.17 11.36 -15.09
CA LYS A 47 -15.86 11.08 -16.36
C LYS A 47 -15.40 9.75 -16.96
N THR A 48 -14.09 9.51 -17.03
CA THR A 48 -13.52 8.26 -17.59
C THR A 48 -14.01 7.03 -16.81
N VAL A 49 -13.99 7.09 -15.48
CA VAL A 49 -14.47 5.99 -14.63
C VAL A 49 -15.96 5.73 -14.84
N LEU A 50 -16.80 6.78 -14.90
CA LEU A 50 -18.23 6.61 -15.10
C LEU A 50 -18.57 6.06 -16.50
N ASP A 51 -17.84 6.50 -17.53
CA ASP A 51 -18.01 5.98 -18.89
C ASP A 51 -17.53 4.52 -19.01
N GLY A 52 -16.48 4.14 -18.28
CA GLY A 52 -15.96 2.77 -18.24
C GLY A 52 -16.78 1.80 -17.38
N ALA A 53 -17.70 2.30 -16.55
CA ALA A 53 -18.45 1.49 -15.60
C ALA A 53 -19.33 0.40 -16.25
N GLU A 54 -19.74 0.57 -17.52
CA GLU A 54 -20.51 -0.46 -18.25
C GLU A 54 -19.76 -1.79 -18.37
N ALA A 55 -18.41 -1.76 -18.40
CA ALA A 55 -17.61 -2.96 -18.43
C ALA A 55 -17.88 -3.86 -17.20
N THR A 56 -18.16 -3.29 -16.02
CA THR A 56 -18.41 -4.04 -14.78
C THR A 56 -19.62 -4.99 -14.83
N LEU A 57 -20.50 -4.81 -15.83
CA LEU A 57 -21.66 -5.68 -16.04
C LEU A 57 -21.27 -7.08 -16.50
N SER A 58 -20.10 -7.26 -17.10
CA SER A 58 -19.62 -8.58 -17.54
C SER A 58 -19.08 -9.44 -16.39
N ALA A 59 -18.78 -8.83 -15.23
CA ALA A 59 -18.26 -9.56 -14.08
C ALA A 59 -19.28 -10.57 -13.53
N THR A 60 -18.85 -11.83 -13.44
CA THR A 60 -19.65 -12.97 -12.98
C THR A 60 -19.33 -13.39 -11.54
N SER A 61 -18.26 -12.84 -10.94
CA SER A 61 -17.81 -13.15 -9.58
C SER A 61 -17.21 -11.92 -8.87
N THR A 62 -17.20 -11.86 -7.52
CA THR A 62 -16.61 -10.72 -6.77
C THR A 62 -15.16 -10.49 -7.16
N ARG A 63 -14.39 -11.55 -7.41
CA ARG A 63 -13.01 -11.43 -7.89
C ARG A 63 -12.93 -10.66 -9.22
N GLU A 64 -13.77 -11.01 -10.20
CA GLU A 64 -13.80 -10.31 -11.48
C GLU A 64 -14.25 -8.85 -11.30
N LEU A 65 -15.28 -8.61 -10.48
CA LEU A 65 -15.75 -7.25 -10.21
C LEU A 65 -14.69 -6.39 -9.51
N GLU A 66 -14.02 -6.95 -8.49
CA GLU A 66 -12.89 -6.29 -7.82
C GLU A 66 -11.78 -5.98 -8.82
N GLN A 67 -11.47 -6.89 -9.75
CA GLN A 67 -10.44 -6.69 -10.76
C GLN A 67 -10.78 -5.57 -11.73
N MET A 68 -11.98 -5.57 -12.28
CA MET A 68 -12.39 -4.54 -13.23
C MET A 68 -12.43 -3.15 -12.58
N VAL A 69 -12.91 -3.04 -11.34
CA VAL A 69 -12.95 -1.74 -10.64
C VAL A 69 -11.56 -1.29 -10.22
N ALA A 70 -10.69 -2.20 -9.77
CA ALA A 70 -9.30 -1.91 -9.46
C ALA A 70 -8.55 -1.33 -10.66
N GLU A 71 -8.65 -1.99 -11.83
CA GLU A 71 -8.03 -1.53 -13.07
C GLU A 71 -8.61 -0.20 -13.57
N LEU A 72 -9.92 -0.01 -13.42
CA LEU A 72 -10.61 1.21 -13.86
C LEU A 72 -10.18 2.43 -13.03
N LEU A 73 -10.11 2.29 -11.70
CA LEU A 73 -9.65 3.38 -10.84
C LEU A 73 -8.14 3.59 -10.98
N GLY A 74 -7.36 2.50 -10.96
CA GLY A 74 -5.91 2.56 -11.02
C GLY A 74 -5.36 3.10 -12.33
N ALA A 75 -6.10 2.97 -13.44
CA ALA A 75 -5.76 3.66 -14.69
C ALA A 75 -5.62 5.17 -14.49
N GLU A 76 -6.60 5.79 -13.85
CA GLU A 76 -6.60 7.24 -13.62
C GLU A 76 -5.55 7.65 -12.59
N LEU A 77 -5.31 6.82 -11.55
CA LEU A 77 -4.23 7.07 -10.60
C LEU A 77 -2.86 7.01 -11.29
N TYR A 78 -2.63 5.98 -12.10
CA TYR A 78 -1.40 5.83 -12.87
C TYR A 78 -1.17 7.00 -13.82
N HIS A 79 -2.20 7.45 -14.55
CA HIS A 79 -2.08 8.63 -15.40
C HIS A 79 -1.77 9.90 -14.60
N ALA A 80 -2.43 10.12 -13.46
CA ALA A 80 -2.15 11.28 -12.61
C ALA A 80 -0.69 11.29 -12.11
N VAL A 81 -0.17 10.14 -11.72
CA VAL A 81 1.21 9.99 -11.24
C VAL A 81 2.22 10.19 -12.38
N GLN A 82 2.03 9.51 -13.51
CA GLN A 82 2.96 9.58 -14.65
C GLN A 82 2.96 10.96 -15.34
N ASP A 83 1.82 11.65 -15.33
CA ASP A 83 1.71 13.01 -15.85
C ASP A 83 2.26 14.06 -14.85
N GLY A 84 2.73 13.66 -13.67
CA GLY A 84 3.25 14.55 -12.64
C GLY A 84 2.20 15.51 -12.07
N ARG A 85 0.94 15.08 -11.99
CA ARG A 85 -0.16 15.95 -11.56
C ARG A 85 -0.09 16.25 -10.07
N GLY A 86 -0.33 17.52 -9.72
CA GLY A 86 -0.44 17.93 -8.33
C GLY A 86 -1.72 17.41 -7.65
N GLY A 87 -1.71 17.38 -6.32
CA GLY A 87 -2.89 17.06 -5.52
C GLY A 87 -3.33 15.60 -5.62
N LEU A 88 -2.38 14.65 -5.52
CA LEU A 88 -2.60 13.21 -5.48
C LEU A 88 -3.39 12.79 -4.23
N ARG A 89 -4.68 13.12 -4.19
CA ARG A 89 -5.61 12.87 -3.08
C ARG A 89 -6.62 11.81 -3.53
N PHE A 90 -6.15 10.58 -3.65
CA PHE A 90 -6.89 9.44 -4.18
C PHE A 90 -8.14 9.10 -3.35
N ASP A 91 -8.10 9.25 -2.03
CA ASP A 91 -9.28 9.08 -1.17
C ASP A 91 -10.33 10.15 -1.46
N TRP A 92 -9.91 11.39 -1.75
CA TRP A 92 -10.83 12.46 -2.14
C TRP A 92 -11.43 12.17 -3.52
N LEU A 93 -10.62 11.78 -4.51
CA LEU A 93 -11.13 11.36 -5.80
C LEU A 93 -12.16 10.22 -5.67
N PHE A 94 -11.87 9.22 -4.83
CA PHE A 94 -12.78 8.09 -4.58
C PHE A 94 -14.16 8.57 -4.12
N HIS A 95 -14.21 9.49 -3.15
CA HIS A 95 -15.47 10.06 -2.66
C HIS A 95 -16.25 10.77 -3.78
N GLU A 96 -15.58 11.56 -4.61
CA GLU A 96 -16.25 12.27 -5.70
C GLU A 96 -16.75 11.33 -6.80
N ILE A 97 -16.03 10.25 -7.09
CA ILE A 97 -16.50 9.19 -8.00
C ILE A 97 -17.78 8.56 -7.44
N VAL A 98 -17.84 8.26 -6.14
CA VAL A 98 -19.06 7.72 -5.49
C VAL A 98 -20.23 8.70 -5.66
N ASP A 99 -20.03 9.98 -5.36
CA ASP A 99 -21.09 11.00 -5.49
C ASP A 99 -21.56 11.15 -6.94
N ALA A 100 -20.63 11.18 -7.89
CA ALA A 100 -20.92 11.29 -9.31
C ALA A 100 -21.65 10.05 -9.84
N ALA A 101 -21.28 8.84 -9.40
CA ALA A 101 -21.97 7.60 -9.75
C ALA A 101 -23.42 7.59 -9.23
N VAL A 102 -23.66 8.11 -8.02
CA VAL A 102 -25.01 8.25 -7.46
C VAL A 102 -25.86 9.25 -8.25
N ALA A 103 -25.26 10.36 -8.68
CA ALA A 103 -25.92 11.34 -9.53
C ALA A 103 -26.25 10.76 -10.92
N ALA A 104 -25.29 10.10 -11.56
CA ALA A 104 -25.45 9.45 -12.88
C ALA A 104 -26.53 8.36 -12.84
N ARG A 105 -26.54 7.54 -11.77
CA ARG A 105 -27.60 6.54 -11.51
C ARG A 105 -29.00 7.16 -11.54
N SER A 106 -29.15 8.39 -11.03
CA SER A 106 -30.46 9.04 -10.94
C SER A 106 -30.89 9.73 -12.24
N ARG A 107 -29.95 10.06 -13.13
CA ARG A 107 -30.19 10.89 -14.34
C ARG A 107 -30.23 10.08 -15.64
N GLU A 108 -29.45 9.01 -15.76
CA GLU A 108 -29.11 8.40 -17.06
C GLU A 108 -29.69 6.98 -17.25
N ALA A 109 -30.55 6.50 -16.35
CA ALA A 109 -31.08 5.12 -16.36
C ALA A 109 -30.01 4.00 -16.35
N ARG A 110 -28.72 4.34 -16.13
CA ARG A 110 -27.58 3.42 -16.01
C ARG A 110 -27.50 2.73 -14.63
N HIS A 111 -28.64 2.29 -14.10
CA HIS A 111 -28.75 1.83 -12.72
C HIS A 111 -27.84 0.63 -12.41
N ALA A 112 -27.80 -0.36 -13.30
CA ALA A 112 -27.06 -1.59 -13.06
C ALA A 112 -25.54 -1.37 -13.06
N ALA A 113 -25.01 -0.59 -14.01
CA ALA A 113 -23.57 -0.32 -14.10
C ALA A 113 -23.07 0.50 -12.90
N MET A 114 -23.82 1.52 -12.50
CA MET A 114 -23.46 2.34 -11.32
C MET A 114 -23.55 1.54 -10.02
N ASP A 115 -24.57 0.69 -9.86
CA ASP A 115 -24.66 -0.18 -8.68
C ASP A 115 -23.50 -1.20 -8.64
N ARG A 116 -23.07 -1.74 -9.79
CA ARG A 116 -21.89 -2.62 -9.88
C ARG A 116 -20.59 -1.89 -9.57
N LEU A 117 -20.39 -0.69 -10.11
CA LEU A 117 -19.22 0.15 -9.82
C LEU A 117 -19.13 0.43 -8.32
N LEU A 118 -20.20 0.97 -7.71
CA LEU A 118 -20.25 1.26 -6.28
C LEU A 118 -20.00 0.02 -5.42
N HIS A 119 -20.50 -1.14 -5.85
CA HIS A 119 -20.24 -2.40 -5.16
C HIS A 119 -18.77 -2.81 -5.23
N GLY A 120 -18.15 -2.77 -6.41
CA GLY A 120 -16.72 -3.07 -6.55
C GLY A 120 -15.84 -2.08 -5.79
N MET A 121 -16.18 -0.79 -5.80
CA MET A 121 -15.51 0.25 -5.02
C MET A 121 -15.58 -0.05 -3.51
N ALA A 122 -16.75 -0.46 -3.01
CA ALA A 122 -16.91 -0.88 -1.62
C ALA A 122 -16.09 -2.14 -1.27
N ALA A 123 -15.96 -3.07 -2.22
CA ALA A 123 -15.25 -4.33 -2.01
C ALA A 123 -13.72 -4.15 -1.89
N ILE A 124 -13.14 -3.23 -2.66
CA ILE A 124 -11.68 -3.01 -2.70
C ILE A 124 -11.18 -1.93 -1.75
N SER A 125 -12.04 -1.13 -1.10
CA SER A 125 -11.60 0.07 -0.38
C SER A 125 -11.47 -0.11 1.14
N SER A 126 -10.69 0.78 1.78
CA SER A 126 -10.55 0.82 3.24
C SER A 126 -11.92 0.93 3.94
N PRO A 127 -12.06 0.56 5.22
CA PRO A 127 -13.37 0.56 5.88
C PRO A 127 -14.11 1.91 5.85
N ALA A 128 -13.39 3.03 5.92
CA ALA A 128 -13.98 4.37 5.84
C ALA A 128 -14.60 4.64 4.47
N LEU A 129 -13.83 4.42 3.40
CA LEU A 129 -14.28 4.58 2.01
C LEU A 129 -15.39 3.59 1.65
N ARG A 130 -15.26 2.35 2.14
CA ARG A 130 -16.28 1.31 1.98
C ARG A 130 -17.61 1.73 2.60
N ALA A 131 -17.58 2.20 3.86
CA ALA A 131 -18.80 2.63 4.54
C ALA A 131 -19.50 3.77 3.77
N TYR A 132 -18.70 4.67 3.19
CA TYR A 132 -19.20 5.72 2.31
C TYR A 132 -19.86 5.16 1.04
N ALA A 133 -19.22 4.24 0.31
CA ALA A 133 -19.82 3.64 -0.88
C ALA A 133 -21.09 2.82 -0.57
N GLU A 134 -21.06 2.02 0.50
CA GLU A 134 -22.17 1.15 0.91
C GLU A 134 -23.43 1.92 1.31
N GLN A 135 -23.30 3.14 1.84
CA GLN A 135 -24.47 3.93 2.25
C GLN A 135 -25.38 4.29 1.06
N HIS A 136 -24.83 4.30 -0.15
CA HIS A 136 -25.52 4.62 -1.40
C HIS A 136 -26.01 3.40 -2.19
N LEU A 137 -25.62 2.19 -1.77
CA LEU A 137 -26.08 0.95 -2.39
C LEU A 137 -27.48 0.56 -1.91
N PRO A 138 -28.34 -0.01 -2.79
CA PRO A 138 -29.61 -0.58 -2.37
C PRO A 138 -29.35 -1.81 -1.49
N LYS A 139 -30.15 -1.99 -0.42
CA LYS A 139 -29.95 -3.07 0.56
C LYS A 139 -29.83 -4.48 -0.04
N ARG A 140 -30.52 -4.73 -1.16
CA ARG A 140 -30.43 -6.01 -1.90
C ARG A 140 -29.03 -6.26 -2.47
N ALA A 141 -28.39 -5.22 -3.02
CA ALA A 141 -27.08 -5.33 -3.67
C ALA A 141 -25.94 -5.64 -2.69
N LEU A 142 -26.13 -5.38 -1.39
CA LEU A 142 -25.19 -5.76 -0.34
C LEU A 142 -25.21 -7.26 -0.02
N CYS A 143 -26.30 -7.96 -0.35
CA CYS A 143 -26.46 -9.39 -0.06
C CYS A 143 -26.04 -10.28 -1.24
N ASP A 144 -25.97 -9.72 -2.46
CA ASP A 144 -25.74 -10.47 -3.69
C ASP A 144 -24.27 -10.90 -3.89
N TRP A 145 -23.35 -10.37 -3.08
CA TRP A 145 -21.91 -10.59 -3.22
C TRP A 145 -21.28 -10.92 -1.88
N GLN A 146 -20.51 -12.00 -1.86
CA GLN A 146 -19.87 -12.47 -0.64
C GLN A 146 -18.74 -11.51 -0.24
N ARG A 147 -18.72 -11.15 1.05
CA ARG A 147 -17.66 -10.32 1.63
C ARG A 147 -16.34 -11.10 1.64
N VAL A 148 -15.29 -10.46 1.14
CA VAL A 148 -13.92 -10.94 1.26
C VAL A 148 -13.41 -10.66 2.68
N THR A 149 -12.88 -11.68 3.33
CA THR A 149 -12.31 -11.65 4.69
C THR A 149 -11.01 -12.44 4.71
N ALA A 150 -10.03 -12.01 5.52
CA ALA A 150 -8.81 -12.79 5.68
C ALA A 150 -9.13 -14.14 6.34
N THR A 151 -8.36 -15.17 5.96
CA THR A 151 -8.50 -16.53 6.54
C THR A 151 -7.70 -16.69 7.82
N GLY A 152 -6.69 -15.84 8.03
CA GLY A 152 -5.68 -16.03 9.08
C GLY A 152 -4.37 -16.64 8.55
N GLU A 153 -4.40 -17.28 7.39
CA GLU A 153 -3.22 -17.94 6.82
C GLU A 153 -2.38 -16.93 6.03
N VAL A 154 -1.08 -16.85 6.37
CA VAL A 154 -0.11 -15.99 5.70
C VAL A 154 1.18 -16.75 5.47
N TRP A 155 1.73 -16.59 4.27
CA TRP A 155 3.03 -17.11 3.87
C TRP A 155 3.94 -15.96 3.48
N ARG A 156 5.24 -16.16 3.67
CA ARG A 156 6.27 -15.19 3.35
C ARG A 156 7.36 -15.86 2.53
N MET A 157 7.88 -15.10 1.57
CA MET A 157 9.07 -15.41 0.78
C MET A 157 10.01 -14.21 0.87
N ARG A 158 11.30 -14.48 0.69
CA ARG A 158 12.36 -13.48 0.66
C ARG A 158 13.33 -13.83 -0.45
N ASP A 159 13.79 -12.81 -1.18
CA ASP A 159 14.77 -13.02 -2.23
C ASP A 159 16.17 -13.28 -1.65
N ALA A 160 17.10 -13.71 -2.49
CA ALA A 160 18.46 -14.07 -2.08
C ALA A 160 19.28 -12.85 -1.59
N TYR A 161 18.95 -11.63 -2.01
CA TYR A 161 19.55 -10.41 -1.44
C TYR A 161 19.03 -10.11 -0.03
N GLY A 162 17.80 -10.54 0.26
CA GLY A 162 17.13 -10.28 1.52
C GLY A 162 16.41 -8.93 1.55
N THR A 163 16.23 -8.22 0.44
CA THR A 163 15.60 -6.89 0.44
C THR A 163 14.25 -6.87 -0.26
N ARG A 164 13.81 -7.99 -0.86
CA ARG A 164 12.51 -8.11 -1.51
C ARG A 164 11.67 -9.20 -0.84
N TYR A 165 10.40 -8.91 -0.59
CA TYR A 165 9.48 -9.82 0.09
C TYR A 165 8.24 -10.12 -0.75
N GLY A 166 7.86 -11.38 -0.77
CA GLY A 166 6.54 -11.81 -1.22
C GLY A 166 5.71 -12.23 -0.02
N VAL A 167 4.68 -11.47 0.33
CA VAL A 167 3.73 -11.84 1.40
C VAL A 167 2.43 -12.30 0.77
N ILE A 168 2.06 -13.55 0.99
CA ILE A 168 0.85 -14.16 0.44
C ILE A 168 -0.13 -14.34 1.59
N ALA A 169 -1.31 -13.73 1.50
CA ALA A 169 -2.36 -13.84 2.51
C ALA A 169 -3.59 -14.56 1.93
N GLY A 170 -4.13 -15.53 2.67
CA GLY A 170 -5.35 -16.24 2.28
C GLY A 170 -6.61 -15.43 2.56
N PHE A 171 -7.56 -15.44 1.63
CA PHE A 171 -8.85 -14.76 1.76
C PHE A 171 -10.02 -15.70 1.45
N SER A 172 -11.23 -15.36 1.91
CA SER A 172 -12.45 -16.20 1.79
C SER A 172 -13.05 -16.28 0.38
N TYR A 173 -12.50 -15.54 -0.58
CA TYR A 173 -12.73 -15.79 -2.01
C TYR A 173 -11.79 -16.90 -2.48
N PRO A 174 -12.09 -17.74 -3.50
CA PRO A 174 -11.13 -18.75 -3.93
C PRO A 174 -9.83 -18.07 -4.39
N GLY A 175 -8.83 -18.04 -3.51
CA GLY A 175 -7.56 -17.41 -3.77
C GLY A 175 -6.81 -16.85 -2.58
N VAL A 176 -5.71 -16.19 -2.93
CA VAL A 176 -4.78 -15.51 -2.05
C VAL A 176 -4.46 -14.13 -2.62
N PHE A 177 -4.04 -13.21 -1.77
CA PHE A 177 -3.52 -11.91 -2.17
C PHE A 177 -2.02 -11.86 -1.94
N LEU A 178 -1.25 -11.51 -2.96
CA LEU A 178 0.19 -11.30 -2.89
C LEU A 178 0.49 -9.82 -2.75
N PHE A 179 1.28 -9.47 -1.74
CA PHE A 179 2.00 -8.21 -1.62
C PHE A 179 3.45 -8.45 -2.03
N ASP A 180 3.95 -7.67 -2.98
CA ASP A 180 5.36 -7.63 -3.34
C ASP A 180 5.98 -6.34 -2.79
N VAL A 181 6.82 -6.48 -1.78
CA VAL A 181 7.36 -5.36 -0.99
C VAL A 181 8.86 -5.24 -1.25
N ASP A 182 9.26 -4.05 -1.70
CA ASP A 182 10.66 -3.64 -1.83
C ASP A 182 11.10 -2.94 -0.55
N ALA A 183 12.10 -3.50 0.12
CA ALA A 183 12.74 -2.89 1.26
C ALA A 183 14.19 -2.48 0.96
N SER A 184 14.58 -2.39 -0.31
CA SER A 184 15.94 -1.99 -0.73
C SER A 184 16.25 -0.52 -0.43
N GLY A 185 15.24 0.32 -0.28
CA GLY A 185 15.36 1.70 0.20
C GLY A 185 14.33 1.96 1.29
N PHE A 186 13.44 2.93 1.06
CA PHE A 186 12.17 2.99 1.79
C PHE A 186 11.35 1.72 1.53
N VAL A 187 10.58 1.29 2.52
CA VAL A 187 9.72 0.11 2.41
C VAL A 187 8.50 0.50 1.57
N ARG A 188 8.43 -0.03 0.36
CA ARG A 188 7.38 0.34 -0.61
C ARG A 188 6.73 -0.88 -1.23
N LEU A 189 5.50 -0.69 -1.69
CA LEU A 189 4.84 -1.67 -2.54
C LEU A 189 5.42 -1.57 -3.94
N ALA A 190 5.87 -2.68 -4.48
CA ALA A 190 6.38 -2.74 -5.84
C ALA A 190 5.51 -3.58 -6.77
N GLY A 191 4.63 -4.40 -6.21
CA GLY A 191 3.56 -5.07 -6.94
C GLY A 191 2.52 -5.69 -6.00
N ALA A 192 1.37 -6.06 -6.55
CA ALA A 192 0.33 -6.79 -5.85
C ALA A 192 -0.58 -7.56 -6.81
N GLY A 193 -1.26 -8.59 -6.30
CA GLY A 193 -2.20 -9.34 -7.13
C GLY A 193 -3.05 -10.37 -6.41
N VAL A 194 -4.14 -10.77 -7.06
CA VAL A 194 -5.06 -11.82 -6.60
C VAL A 194 -4.81 -13.10 -7.40
N PHE A 195 -4.51 -14.19 -6.71
CA PHE A 195 -4.17 -15.48 -7.30
C PHE A 195 -5.10 -16.58 -6.80
N GLY A 196 -5.23 -17.68 -7.53
CA GLY A 196 -6.06 -18.82 -7.15
C GLY A 196 -5.50 -19.67 -6.00
N GLY A 197 -4.22 -19.51 -5.66
CA GLY A 197 -3.58 -20.23 -4.56
C GLY A 197 -2.13 -19.81 -4.33
N VAL A 198 -1.55 -20.30 -3.23
CA VAL A 198 -0.20 -19.94 -2.77
C VAL A 198 0.87 -20.20 -3.83
N GLU A 199 0.84 -21.37 -4.47
CA GLU A 199 1.84 -21.72 -5.51
C GLU A 199 1.78 -20.81 -6.73
N GLN A 200 0.58 -20.41 -7.15
CA GLN A 200 0.41 -19.49 -8.27
C GLN A 200 0.95 -18.10 -7.92
N ALA A 201 0.67 -17.61 -6.71
CA ALA A 201 1.21 -16.35 -6.21
C ALA A 201 2.74 -16.42 -6.08
N ALA A 202 3.28 -17.52 -5.56
CA ALA A 202 4.72 -17.73 -5.44
C ALA A 202 5.42 -17.74 -6.80
N ALA A 203 4.84 -18.42 -7.79
CA ALA A 203 5.36 -18.42 -9.15
C ALA A 203 5.35 -17.02 -9.78
N ALA A 204 4.26 -16.27 -9.63
CA ALA A 204 4.16 -14.90 -10.13
C ALA A 204 5.17 -13.97 -9.45
N TRP A 205 5.34 -14.08 -8.13
CA TRP A 205 6.32 -13.28 -7.40
C TRP A 205 7.75 -13.55 -7.88
N ARG A 206 8.12 -14.83 -8.07
CA ARG A 206 9.45 -15.20 -8.61
C ARG A 206 9.67 -14.64 -10.01
N ASP A 207 8.64 -14.63 -10.85
CA ASP A 207 8.70 -14.04 -12.20
C ASP A 207 8.90 -12.53 -12.15
N TRP A 208 8.21 -11.83 -11.24
CA TRP A 208 8.35 -10.37 -11.08
C TRP A 208 9.73 -9.96 -10.54
N VAL A 209 10.28 -10.73 -9.60
CA VAL A 209 11.57 -10.41 -8.94
C VAL A 209 12.76 -10.90 -9.76
N GLY A 210 12.60 -12.00 -10.50
CA GLY A 210 13.65 -12.58 -11.33
C GLY A 210 14.63 -13.46 -10.55
N ASP A 211 15.88 -13.46 -10.99
CA ASP A 211 16.89 -14.45 -10.61
C ASP A 211 17.13 -14.54 -9.09
N SER A 212 17.08 -13.43 -8.36
CA SER A 212 17.28 -13.43 -6.90
C SER A 212 16.17 -14.18 -6.15
N ALA A 213 15.00 -14.37 -6.75
CA ALA A 213 13.87 -15.09 -6.17
C ALA A 213 13.77 -16.55 -6.62
N HIS A 214 14.60 -17.02 -7.56
CA HIS A 214 14.42 -18.33 -8.22
C HIS A 214 14.25 -19.51 -7.23
N GLY A 215 15.05 -19.53 -6.16
CA GLY A 215 15.01 -20.59 -5.14
C GLY A 215 14.01 -20.36 -4.01
N ALA A 216 13.32 -19.22 -3.96
CA ALA A 216 12.46 -18.85 -2.85
C ALA A 216 11.19 -19.71 -2.80
N GLN A 217 10.86 -20.19 -1.61
CA GLN A 217 9.67 -21.00 -1.33
C GLN A 217 8.79 -20.31 -0.29
N PRO A 218 7.45 -20.38 -0.44
CA PRO A 218 6.53 -19.81 0.55
C PRO A 218 6.62 -20.59 1.87
N GLY A 219 7.04 -19.91 2.93
CA GLY A 219 7.02 -20.43 4.31
C GLY A 219 5.85 -19.82 5.09
N PRO A 220 5.15 -20.59 5.95
CA PRO A 220 4.13 -20.03 6.81
C PRO A 220 4.75 -19.02 7.77
N VAL A 221 4.06 -17.90 8.00
CA VAL A 221 4.48 -16.89 8.98
C VAL A 221 4.26 -17.42 10.39
N GLY A 222 5.31 -17.43 11.21
CA GLY A 222 5.27 -17.95 12.58
C GLY A 222 4.89 -16.89 13.62
N SER A 223 5.09 -15.61 13.31
CA SER A 223 4.81 -14.49 14.22
C SER A 223 4.45 -13.20 13.46
N ALA A 224 3.67 -12.32 14.10
CA ALA A 224 3.32 -11.02 13.53
C ALA A 224 4.57 -10.16 13.21
N ALA A 225 5.65 -10.29 13.97
CA ALA A 225 6.88 -9.53 13.75
C ALA A 225 7.49 -9.74 12.35
N GLU A 226 7.26 -10.91 11.73
CA GLU A 226 7.73 -11.20 10.37
C GLU A 226 6.96 -10.43 9.28
N LEU A 227 5.84 -9.80 9.64
CA LEU A 227 5.03 -8.96 8.76
C LEU A 227 5.27 -7.46 8.96
N LEU A 228 6.33 -7.08 9.67
CA LEU A 228 6.71 -5.68 9.84
C LEU A 228 6.83 -4.96 8.50
N CYS A 229 7.30 -5.65 7.45
CA CYS A 229 7.37 -5.09 6.10
C CYS A 229 6.03 -4.59 5.54
N LEU A 230 4.88 -5.15 5.97
CA LEU A 230 3.57 -4.66 5.56
C LEU A 230 3.09 -3.47 6.38
N THR A 231 3.42 -3.44 7.67
CA THR A 231 3.09 -2.33 8.57
C THR A 231 3.87 -1.07 8.23
N GLU A 232 5.12 -1.23 7.80
CA GLU A 232 6.03 -0.15 7.39
C GLU A 232 5.95 0.17 5.89
N CYS A 233 5.20 -0.63 5.12
CA CYS A 233 5.01 -0.37 3.69
C CYS A 233 4.25 0.95 3.52
N ASP A 234 4.87 1.92 2.86
CA ASP A 234 4.17 3.17 2.54
C ASP A 234 3.10 2.90 1.47
N VAL A 235 1.85 2.92 1.92
CA VAL A 235 0.64 2.76 1.10
C VAL A 235 -0.23 4.00 1.18
N ALA A 236 0.31 5.10 1.70
CA ALA A 236 -0.35 6.39 1.84
C ALA A 236 -0.01 7.29 0.65
N GLU A 237 -0.89 8.26 0.37
CA GLU A 237 -0.77 9.21 -0.74
C GLU A 237 0.55 10.02 -0.71
N LEU A 238 1.13 10.22 0.48
CA LEU A 238 2.39 10.94 0.66
C LEU A 238 3.62 10.11 0.25
N GLY A 239 3.48 8.79 0.13
CA GLY A 239 4.51 7.87 -0.29
C GLY A 239 4.65 7.70 -1.80
N VAL A 240 3.86 8.44 -2.59
CA VAL A 240 3.91 8.37 -4.05
C VAL A 240 5.12 9.12 -4.57
N MET A 241 6.03 8.40 -5.20
CA MET A 241 7.34 8.84 -5.68
C MET A 241 7.36 9.18 -7.17
N GLY A 242 6.34 8.77 -7.95
CA GLY A 242 6.26 9.03 -9.39
C GLY A 242 6.71 7.88 -10.27
N ASP A 243 7.38 6.86 -9.70
CA ASP A 243 7.91 5.70 -10.41
C ASP A 243 7.01 4.44 -10.26
N GLU A 244 5.80 4.61 -9.73
CA GLU A 244 4.91 3.49 -9.46
C GLU A 244 4.46 2.80 -10.74
N SER A 245 4.49 1.47 -10.70
CA SER A 245 4.02 0.65 -11.80
C SER A 245 2.50 0.74 -11.95
N ARG A 246 2.02 0.42 -13.15
CA ARG A 246 0.58 0.27 -13.41
C ARG A 246 -0.07 -0.74 -12.46
N ASN A 247 0.63 -1.83 -12.14
CA ASN A 247 0.15 -2.86 -11.23
C ASN A 247 -0.05 -2.34 -9.79
N VAL A 248 0.87 -1.50 -9.29
CA VAL A 248 0.74 -0.85 -7.98
C VAL A 248 -0.50 0.05 -7.97
N MET A 249 -0.67 0.89 -9.00
CA MET A 249 -1.79 1.82 -9.09
C MET A 249 -3.15 1.13 -9.23
N ASP A 250 -3.24 0.05 -10.01
CA ASP A 250 -4.43 -0.81 -10.08
C ASP A 250 -4.81 -1.40 -8.72
N ASN A 251 -3.83 -1.73 -7.89
CA ASN A 251 -4.08 -2.32 -6.57
C ASN A 251 -4.10 -1.31 -5.41
N TRP A 252 -4.02 0.00 -5.66
CA TRP A 252 -3.87 1.02 -4.62
C TRP A 252 -4.88 0.90 -3.47
N PHE A 253 -6.18 0.94 -3.79
CA PHE A 253 -7.24 0.80 -2.79
C PHE A 253 -7.27 -0.60 -2.20
N ARG A 254 -7.06 -1.62 -3.04
CA ARG A 254 -7.14 -3.02 -2.65
C ARG A 254 -6.06 -3.38 -1.63
N VAL A 255 -4.83 -2.92 -1.80
CA VAL A 255 -3.73 -3.15 -0.86
C VAL A 255 -4.08 -2.56 0.50
N ASN A 256 -4.53 -1.31 0.54
CA ASN A 256 -4.99 -0.65 1.76
C ASN A 256 -6.11 -1.45 2.46
N ARG A 257 -7.09 -1.94 1.69
CA ARG A 257 -8.14 -2.83 2.22
C ARG A 257 -7.57 -4.11 2.81
N ARG A 258 -6.65 -4.78 2.12
CA ARG A 258 -6.11 -6.09 2.52
C ARG A 258 -5.19 -5.97 3.73
N ILE A 259 -4.40 -4.89 3.84
CA ILE A 259 -3.63 -4.57 5.05
C ILE A 259 -4.57 -4.38 6.24
N HIS A 260 -5.67 -3.63 6.07
CA HIS A 260 -6.67 -3.47 7.13
C HIS A 260 -7.33 -4.81 7.52
N ASP A 261 -7.64 -5.66 6.54
CA ASP A 261 -8.19 -7.00 6.82
C ASP A 261 -7.20 -7.85 7.64
N LEU A 262 -5.89 -7.76 7.38
CA LEU A 262 -4.88 -8.45 8.18
C LEU A 262 -4.76 -7.86 9.60
N ALA A 263 -4.86 -6.53 9.74
CA ALA A 263 -4.86 -5.85 11.03
C ALA A 263 -6.06 -6.25 11.90
N GLU A 264 -7.27 -6.31 11.33
CA GLU A 264 -8.49 -6.76 12.04
C GLU A 264 -8.38 -8.21 12.55
N HIS A 265 -7.58 -9.03 11.85
CA HIS A 265 -7.29 -10.41 12.26
C HIS A 265 -6.12 -10.53 13.25
N GLY A 266 -5.52 -9.42 13.69
CA GLY A 266 -4.41 -9.41 14.64
C GLY A 266 -3.12 -10.00 14.09
N LEU A 267 -2.93 -9.98 12.77
CA LEU A 267 -1.77 -10.58 12.10
C LEU A 267 -0.60 -9.59 11.95
N LEU A 268 -0.89 -8.29 11.97
CA LEU A 268 0.14 -7.26 11.79
C LEU A 268 0.73 -6.84 13.14
N PRO A 269 2.05 -6.60 13.22
CA PRO A 269 2.69 -6.10 14.41
C PRO A 269 2.38 -4.61 14.60
N GLU A 270 2.67 -4.09 15.79
CA GLU A 270 2.73 -2.65 16.01
C GLU A 270 3.80 -2.01 15.12
N GLN A 271 3.54 -0.77 14.73
CA GLN A 271 4.44 0.03 13.91
C GLN A 271 5.74 0.28 14.70
N ALA A 272 6.88 0.04 14.06
CA ALA A 272 8.18 0.23 14.68
C ALA A 272 8.69 1.64 14.38
N ASN A 273 9.44 2.22 15.32
CA ASN A 273 10.19 3.41 14.98
C ASN A 273 11.42 3.00 14.15
N LEU A 274 11.36 3.20 12.84
CA LEU A 274 12.50 2.97 11.94
C LEU A 274 13.47 4.15 11.87
N TYR A 275 13.20 5.24 12.57
CA TYR A 275 13.95 6.49 12.51
C TYR A 275 14.44 6.91 13.89
N HIS A 276 15.63 7.49 13.97
CA HIS A 276 16.22 7.94 15.24
C HIS A 276 16.45 6.82 16.28
N ASP A 277 17.35 7.06 17.24
CA ASP A 277 17.69 6.13 18.33
C ASP A 277 18.10 4.71 17.88
N ILE A 278 18.57 4.56 16.64
CA ILE A 278 19.09 3.30 16.10
C ILE A 278 20.50 3.08 16.64
N ASP A 279 20.74 1.92 17.25
CA ASP A 279 22.09 1.53 17.67
C ASP A 279 22.93 1.11 16.46
N LEU A 280 23.78 2.03 16.00
CA LEU A 280 24.70 1.81 14.88
C LEU A 280 25.91 0.97 15.29
N THR A 281 26.18 0.83 16.59
CA THR A 281 27.42 0.25 17.15
C THR A 281 27.74 -1.13 16.57
N PRO A 282 26.79 -2.08 16.50
CA PRO A 282 27.09 -3.42 15.98
C PRO A 282 27.61 -3.41 14.54
N MET A 283 27.08 -2.51 13.70
CA MET A 283 27.46 -2.41 12.29
C MET A 283 28.80 -1.68 12.13
N VAL A 284 28.97 -0.56 12.83
CA VAL A 284 30.21 0.25 12.83
C VAL A 284 31.40 -0.57 13.30
N GLU A 285 31.28 -1.27 14.43
CA GLU A 285 32.37 -2.07 14.99
C GLU A 285 32.77 -3.23 14.07
N GLU A 286 31.78 -3.91 13.48
CA GLU A 286 32.04 -5.04 12.62
C GLU A 286 32.72 -4.62 11.31
N PHE A 287 32.20 -3.59 10.65
CA PHE A 287 32.82 -3.04 9.44
C PHE A 287 34.23 -2.52 9.71
N THR A 288 34.41 -1.76 10.79
CA THR A 288 35.74 -1.22 11.17
C THR A 288 36.78 -2.31 11.35
N ARG A 289 36.40 -3.43 12.00
CA ARG A 289 37.28 -4.59 12.19
C ARG A 289 37.63 -5.26 10.87
N TRP A 290 36.64 -5.46 10.00
CA TRP A 290 36.85 -6.02 8.67
C TRP A 290 37.76 -5.12 7.83
N TYR A 291 37.50 -3.82 7.79
CA TYR A 291 38.26 -2.85 7.00
C TYR A 291 39.72 -2.79 7.45
N ALA A 292 39.98 -2.73 8.76
CA ALA A 292 41.33 -2.73 9.31
C ALA A 292 42.11 -4.02 8.98
N ALA A 293 41.43 -5.17 8.95
CA ALA A 293 42.05 -6.44 8.56
C ALA A 293 42.44 -6.46 7.07
N GLN A 294 41.66 -5.81 6.20
CA GLN A 294 41.90 -5.77 4.76
C GLN A 294 42.92 -4.70 4.35
N GLN A 295 42.86 -3.51 4.97
CA GLN A 295 43.62 -2.33 4.56
C GLN A 295 44.82 -2.02 5.49
N GLY A 296 44.94 -2.70 6.64
CA GLY A 296 46.00 -2.48 7.62
C GLY A 296 45.85 -1.24 8.48
N THR A 297 44.85 -0.40 8.22
CA THR A 297 44.50 0.80 9.01
C THR A 297 42.99 0.92 9.17
N PRO A 298 42.49 1.46 10.30
CA PRO A 298 41.07 1.72 10.46
C PRO A 298 40.58 2.80 9.47
N PRO A 299 39.30 2.75 9.06
CA PRO A 299 38.65 3.83 8.31
C PRO A 299 38.43 5.07 9.20
N ALA A 300 38.09 6.21 8.58
CA ALA A 300 37.70 7.41 9.31
C ALA A 300 36.39 7.17 10.08
N PRO A 301 36.36 7.28 11.42
CA PRO A 301 35.19 6.92 12.24
C PRO A 301 33.92 7.68 11.83
N GLU A 302 34.04 8.97 11.55
CA GLU A 302 32.91 9.83 11.22
C GLU A 302 32.25 9.42 9.89
N ILE A 303 33.02 8.90 8.94
CA ILE A 303 32.51 8.42 7.65
C ILE A 303 31.80 7.07 7.83
N VAL A 304 32.36 6.19 8.66
CA VAL A 304 31.74 4.90 9.01
C VAL A 304 30.40 5.10 9.70
N GLU A 305 30.36 5.97 10.72
CA GLU A 305 29.13 6.28 11.44
C GLU A 305 28.07 6.89 10.53
N ALA A 306 28.43 7.87 9.70
CA ALA A 306 27.50 8.48 8.74
C ALA A 306 26.97 7.45 7.72
N THR A 307 27.82 6.54 7.25
CA THR A 307 27.40 5.49 6.29
C THR A 307 26.50 4.45 6.96
N ALA A 308 26.81 4.06 8.20
CA ALA A 308 25.95 3.16 8.98
C ALA A 308 24.57 3.79 9.22
N ALA A 309 24.52 5.09 9.53
CA ALA A 309 23.27 5.81 9.73
C ALA A 309 22.38 5.75 8.47
N GLU A 310 22.88 6.16 7.30
CA GLU A 310 22.11 6.10 6.04
C GLU A 310 21.69 4.67 5.65
N TRP A 311 22.55 3.70 5.99
CA TRP A 311 22.30 2.30 5.70
C TRP A 311 21.17 1.71 6.54
N MET A 312 21.09 2.09 7.82
CA MET A 312 20.16 1.49 8.78
C MET A 312 18.88 2.31 9.00
N GLU A 313 18.96 3.63 8.93
CA GLU A 313 17.82 4.52 9.20
C GLU A 313 16.74 4.41 8.11
N GLY A 314 15.49 4.33 8.56
CA GLY A 314 14.33 4.07 7.72
C GLY A 314 14.29 2.66 7.11
N ARG A 315 15.13 1.71 7.58
CA ARG A 315 15.15 0.32 7.07
C ARG A 315 14.57 -0.66 8.06
N LEU A 316 13.98 -1.72 7.53
CA LEU A 316 13.59 -2.88 8.32
C LEU A 316 14.83 -3.49 9.01
N PRO A 317 14.80 -3.73 10.33
CA PRO A 317 15.95 -4.25 11.06
C PRO A 317 16.53 -5.54 10.50
N GLU A 318 15.68 -6.44 10.02
CA GLU A 318 16.09 -7.70 9.40
C GLU A 318 16.85 -7.53 8.06
N THR A 319 16.89 -6.32 7.49
CA THR A 319 17.59 -5.98 6.24
C THR A 319 18.89 -5.23 6.46
N TRP A 320 19.28 -4.92 7.70
CA TRP A 320 20.47 -4.13 7.98
C TRP A 320 21.75 -4.74 7.40
N PHE A 321 21.90 -6.07 7.42
CA PHE A 321 23.05 -6.74 6.79
C PHE A 321 22.76 -7.28 5.38
N SER A 322 21.65 -6.87 4.76
CA SER A 322 21.29 -7.25 3.40
C SER A 322 21.82 -6.24 2.39
N VAL A 323 22.32 -6.74 1.25
CA VAL A 323 22.85 -5.92 0.16
C VAL A 323 22.19 -6.32 -1.15
N SER A 324 21.72 -5.34 -1.91
CA SER A 324 21.05 -5.53 -3.20
C SER A 324 21.41 -4.39 -4.16
N PRO A 325 21.24 -4.56 -5.48
CA PRO A 325 21.47 -3.48 -6.44
C PRO A 325 20.62 -2.23 -6.12
N GLY A 326 19.35 -2.44 -5.73
CA GLY A 326 18.45 -1.36 -5.33
C GLY A 326 18.93 -0.60 -4.10
N ARG A 327 19.50 -1.30 -3.11
CA ARG A 327 20.08 -0.68 -1.91
C ARG A 327 21.26 0.22 -2.26
N ILE A 328 22.16 -0.25 -3.11
CA ILE A 328 23.32 0.53 -3.55
C ILE A 328 22.86 1.78 -4.30
N THR A 329 21.92 1.66 -5.24
CA THR A 329 21.36 2.81 -5.96
C THR A 329 20.74 3.83 -5.00
N HIS A 330 19.93 3.37 -4.05
CA HIS A 330 19.27 4.25 -3.08
C HIS A 330 20.27 4.99 -2.19
N ILE A 331 21.24 4.28 -1.59
CA ILE A 331 22.25 4.89 -0.71
C ILE A 331 23.14 5.87 -1.48
N ARG A 332 23.49 5.56 -2.74
CA ARG A 332 24.21 6.49 -3.60
C ARG A 332 23.44 7.77 -3.87
N GLY A 333 22.12 7.68 -4.02
CA GLY A 333 21.22 8.83 -4.11
C GLY A 333 21.33 9.72 -2.87
N LEU A 334 21.17 9.14 -1.68
CA LEU A 334 21.26 9.88 -0.41
C LEU A 334 22.64 10.51 -0.20
N MET A 335 23.72 9.76 -0.42
CA MET A 335 25.09 10.25 -0.30
C MET A 335 25.45 11.34 -1.33
N SER A 336 24.68 11.47 -2.42
CA SER A 336 24.89 12.55 -3.40
C SER A 336 24.39 13.91 -2.89
N ASP A 337 23.51 13.90 -1.89
CA ASP A 337 23.00 15.10 -1.22
C ASP A 337 23.83 15.50 0.02
N TRP A 338 24.82 14.68 0.39
CA TRP A 338 25.75 15.00 1.46
C TRP A 338 26.63 16.20 1.11
N VAL A 339 27.08 16.93 2.13
CA VAL A 339 28.11 17.96 1.95
C VAL A 339 29.42 17.34 1.45
N ASP A 340 30.16 18.08 0.62
CA ASP A 340 31.34 17.57 -0.11
C ASP A 340 32.38 16.86 0.76
N GLU A 341 32.55 17.33 2.00
CA GLU A 341 33.50 16.78 2.99
C GLU A 341 33.18 15.33 3.35
N PHE A 342 31.90 14.94 3.32
CA PHE A 342 31.44 13.58 3.61
C PHE A 342 31.12 12.79 2.34
N SER A 343 30.61 13.45 1.30
CA SER A 343 30.13 12.78 0.08
C SER A 343 31.24 11.98 -0.61
N LYS A 344 32.41 12.58 -0.87
CA LYS A 344 33.51 11.90 -1.58
C LYS A 344 34.10 10.74 -0.76
N PRO A 345 34.45 10.91 0.53
CA PRO A 345 34.92 9.79 1.35
C PRO A 345 33.86 8.69 1.52
N GLY A 346 32.60 9.05 1.70
CA GLY A 346 31.48 8.12 1.82
C GLY A 346 31.29 7.27 0.57
N GLN A 347 31.25 7.89 -0.61
CA GLN A 347 31.16 7.19 -1.90
C GLN A 347 32.35 6.25 -2.13
N ALA A 348 33.56 6.67 -1.76
CA ALA A 348 34.74 5.80 -1.85
C ALA A 348 34.63 4.58 -0.93
N MET A 349 34.14 4.78 0.30
CA MET A 349 33.96 3.71 1.27
C MET A 349 32.80 2.77 0.94
N LEU A 350 31.79 3.23 0.21
CA LEU A 350 30.61 2.43 -0.14
C LEU A 350 30.99 1.16 -0.92
N ALA A 351 32.04 1.18 -1.74
CA ALA A 351 32.53 -0.01 -2.44
C ALA A 351 33.07 -1.08 -1.46
N ASP A 352 33.86 -0.67 -0.47
CA ASP A 352 34.37 -1.55 0.58
C ASP A 352 33.23 -2.03 1.49
N TRP A 353 32.27 -1.15 1.82
CA TRP A 353 31.07 -1.51 2.57
C TRP A 353 30.24 -2.58 1.87
N THR A 354 30.07 -2.43 0.56
CA THR A 354 29.33 -3.38 -0.28
C THR A 354 30.05 -4.72 -0.33
N ARG A 355 31.37 -4.71 -0.56
CA ARG A 355 32.19 -5.92 -0.55
C ARG A 355 32.14 -6.64 0.79
N TRP A 356 32.20 -5.90 1.90
CA TRP A 356 32.05 -6.47 3.24
C TRP A 356 30.71 -7.18 3.40
N LEU A 357 29.61 -6.55 2.98
CA LEU A 357 28.28 -7.16 3.11
C LEU A 357 28.10 -8.38 2.20
N THR A 358 28.60 -8.34 0.96
CA THR A 358 28.52 -9.51 0.07
C THR A 358 29.33 -10.69 0.60
N GLU A 359 30.52 -10.44 1.15
CA GLU A 359 31.34 -11.45 1.85
C GLU A 359 30.63 -11.98 3.10
N ARG A 360 30.05 -11.09 3.92
CA ARG A 360 29.37 -11.43 5.18
C ARG A 360 28.19 -12.38 4.97
N VAL A 361 27.38 -12.15 3.94
CA VAL A 361 26.21 -12.99 3.64
C VAL A 361 26.52 -14.14 2.68
N ALA A 362 27.80 -14.30 2.29
CA ALA A 362 28.26 -15.27 1.32
C ALA A 362 27.43 -15.26 0.03
N LEU A 363 27.19 -14.05 -0.51
CA LEU A 363 26.33 -13.87 -1.67
C LEU A 363 26.95 -14.58 -2.90
N PRO A 364 26.19 -15.43 -3.63
CA PRO A 364 26.69 -16.09 -4.83
C PRO A 364 27.20 -15.09 -5.87
N GLU A 365 28.26 -15.46 -6.60
CA GLU A 365 28.94 -14.57 -7.56
C GLU A 365 27.98 -13.93 -8.58
N HIS A 366 27.09 -14.73 -9.17
CA HIS A 366 26.08 -14.25 -10.13
C HIS A 366 25.08 -13.22 -9.56
N LEU A 367 24.93 -13.14 -8.23
CA LEU A 367 24.14 -12.12 -7.54
C LEU A 367 25.02 -10.96 -7.03
N ALA A 368 26.28 -11.23 -6.66
CA ALA A 368 27.22 -10.18 -6.27
C ALA A 368 27.61 -9.26 -7.44
N GLU A 369 27.71 -9.80 -8.66
CA GLU A 369 28.03 -9.01 -9.86
C GLU A 369 27.06 -7.82 -10.10
N PRO A 370 25.72 -8.01 -10.14
CA PRO A 370 24.77 -6.90 -10.23
C PRO A 370 24.87 -5.87 -9.08
N VAL A 371 25.15 -6.33 -7.86
CA VAL A 371 25.33 -5.47 -6.69
C VAL A 371 26.53 -4.54 -6.90
N LEU A 372 27.66 -5.09 -7.33
CA LEU A 372 28.88 -4.32 -7.59
C LEU A 372 28.72 -3.38 -8.81
N ALA A 373 28.01 -3.82 -9.85
CA ALA A 373 27.72 -2.99 -11.01
C ALA A 373 26.90 -1.73 -10.65
N ALA A 374 26.01 -1.82 -9.66
CA ALA A 374 25.16 -0.72 -9.21
C ALA A 374 25.92 0.50 -8.69
N HIS A 375 27.21 0.38 -8.34
CA HIS A 375 28.06 1.53 -7.99
C HIS A 375 28.28 2.52 -9.15
N THR A 376 28.17 2.03 -10.38
CA THR A 376 28.48 2.82 -11.58
C THR A 376 27.25 3.13 -12.42
N ALA A 377 26.10 2.56 -12.05
CA ALA A 377 24.83 2.84 -12.71
C ALA A 377 24.51 4.35 -12.62
N PRO A 378 23.97 4.97 -13.69
CA PRO A 378 23.43 6.32 -13.60
C PRO A 378 22.40 6.40 -12.48
N LEU A 379 22.50 7.42 -11.63
CA LEU A 379 21.40 7.75 -10.73
C LEU A 379 20.33 8.41 -11.59
N GLU A 380 19.15 7.80 -11.66
CA GLU A 380 17.98 8.48 -12.19
C GLU A 380 17.71 9.66 -11.27
N ARG A 381 17.90 10.88 -11.80
CA ARG A 381 17.61 12.09 -11.03
C ARG A 381 16.10 12.10 -10.80
N TYR A 382 15.67 12.00 -9.55
CA TYR A 382 14.35 12.45 -9.15
C TYR A 382 14.25 13.91 -9.58
N ALA A 383 13.48 14.19 -10.64
CA ALA A 383 13.13 15.55 -10.96
C ALA A 383 12.37 16.09 -9.74
N PRO A 384 12.82 17.17 -9.09
CA PRO A 384 12.06 17.74 -8.01
C PRO A 384 10.71 18.14 -8.59
N VAL A 385 9.64 17.52 -8.10
CA VAL A 385 8.28 18.03 -8.29
C VAL A 385 8.28 19.39 -7.63
N GLU A 386 8.31 20.46 -8.42
CA GLU A 386 8.12 21.82 -7.92
C GLU A 386 6.78 21.84 -7.17
N ARG A 387 6.86 22.03 -5.85
CA ARG A 387 5.71 22.05 -4.94
C ARG A 387 4.82 23.27 -5.14
#